data_AF-A0A2G9P028-F1
#
_entry.id   AF-A0A2G9P028-F1
#
_cell.length_a   1.000
_cell.length_b   1.000
_cell.length_c   1.000
_cell.angle_alpha   90.00
_cell.angle_beta   90.00
_cell.angle_gamma   90.00
#
_symmetry.space_group_name_H-M   'P 1'
#
loop_
_entity.id
_entity.type
_entity.pdbx_description
1 polymer ?
#
loop_
_entity_poly.entity_id
_entity_poly.type
_entity_poly.pdbx_seq_one_letter_code
_entity_poly.pdbx_strand_id
1 'polypeptide(L)'
;MNEFCLIEAYLPDSSYKYATKDGKGLEEALEKLRGLLTVKAFDYAPINRNDIDHLAQRQANKIRTPGDFRREISSLKPNALRRELAPFVQAIDDPLDKKKGDERDFAVSCYLATLKRRVFPPSLPDHGTAKEKPFLRLTANLNGWVIVKKVEFEGAKREEILAGMASMRAAVQRKLLQINGIAAEADAFQSQFKRASYANLPLVIDSLPSDAKKADLLLDAGFEINGFAPFVSIQTVNEVYPALKIPKLKGRMKKS
;
A
#
# COMPACT_ATOMS: atom_id res chain seq x y z
N MET A 1 -26.26 -6.32 16.88
CA MET A 1 -25.14 -5.59 16.23
C MET A 1 -25.61 -5.17 14.86
N ASN A 2 -25.64 -3.87 14.56
CA ASN A 2 -26.10 -3.38 13.25
C ASN A 2 -25.08 -3.76 12.17
N GLU A 3 -25.55 -4.36 11.08
CA GLU A 3 -24.78 -4.59 9.86
C GLU A 3 -24.52 -3.25 9.20
N PHE A 4 -23.29 -2.75 9.29
CA PHE A 4 -22.89 -1.54 8.59
C PHE A 4 -21.41 -1.52 8.24
N CYS A 5 -21.07 -0.86 7.14
CA CYS A 5 -19.72 -0.41 6.84
C CYS A 5 -19.76 1.10 6.62
N LEU A 6 -18.77 1.80 7.17
CA LEU A 6 -18.54 3.23 7.01
C LEU A 6 -17.06 3.45 6.65
N ILE A 7 -16.86 4.11 5.52
CA ILE A 7 -15.56 4.56 5.05
C ILE A 7 -15.62 6.08 4.93
N GLU A 8 -14.68 6.75 5.58
CA GLU A 8 -14.52 8.19 5.51
C GLU A 8 -13.04 8.52 5.34
N ALA A 9 -12.72 9.31 4.32
CA ALA A 9 -11.38 9.81 4.11
C ALA A 9 -11.47 11.28 3.68
N TYR A 10 -11.04 12.15 4.57
CA TYR A 10 -10.99 13.58 4.36
C TYR A 10 -9.52 13.98 4.43
N LEU A 11 -8.95 14.26 3.28
CA LEU A 11 -7.59 14.76 3.11
C LEU A 11 -7.67 16.17 2.52
N PRO A 12 -6.59 16.97 2.59
CA PRO A 12 -6.62 18.36 2.13
C PRO A 12 -7.16 18.56 0.70
N ASP A 13 -6.91 17.59 -0.19
CA ASP A 13 -7.28 17.65 -1.62
C ASP A 13 -8.19 16.51 -2.08
N SER A 14 -8.73 15.71 -1.15
CA SER A 14 -9.67 14.64 -1.50
C SER A 14 -10.65 14.37 -0.37
N SER A 15 -11.93 14.24 -0.72
CA SER A 15 -12.99 13.86 0.21
C SER A 15 -13.68 12.61 -0.29
N TYR A 16 -13.80 11.59 0.55
CA TYR A 16 -14.47 10.35 0.22
C TYR A 16 -15.31 9.86 1.39
N LYS A 17 -16.57 9.54 1.10
CA LYS A 17 -17.48 8.95 2.07
C LYS A 17 -18.29 7.86 1.41
N TYR A 18 -18.35 6.72 2.07
CA TYR A 18 -19.16 5.59 1.67
C TYR A 18 -19.77 4.93 2.91
N ALA A 19 -21.05 4.57 2.82
CA ALA A 19 -21.74 3.84 3.86
C ALA A 19 -22.68 2.81 3.24
N THR A 20 -22.73 1.62 3.83
CA THR A 20 -23.66 0.56 3.43
C THR A 20 -24.14 -0.21 4.66
N LYS A 21 -25.33 -0.80 4.57
CA LYS A 21 -25.86 -1.75 5.56
C LYS A 21 -25.98 -3.18 5.00
N ASP A 22 -25.91 -3.34 3.68
CA ASP A 22 -26.17 -4.59 2.95
C ASP A 22 -24.93 -5.11 2.19
N GLY A 23 -23.81 -4.39 2.25
CA GLY A 23 -22.58 -4.71 1.53
C GLY A 23 -22.59 -4.30 0.05
N LYS A 24 -23.67 -3.68 -0.46
CA LYS A 24 -23.76 -3.27 -1.85
C LYS A 24 -22.69 -2.22 -2.18
N GLY A 25 -21.84 -2.51 -3.17
CA GLY A 25 -20.75 -1.63 -3.59
C GLY A 25 -19.53 -1.63 -2.66
N LEU A 26 -19.46 -2.56 -1.69
CA LEU A 26 -18.36 -2.60 -0.72
C LEU A 26 -17.00 -2.83 -1.39
N GLU A 27 -16.95 -3.69 -2.40
CA GLU A 27 -15.71 -3.97 -3.13
C GLU A 27 -15.14 -2.71 -3.78
N GLU A 28 -15.95 -2.02 -4.59
CA GLU A 28 -15.54 -0.76 -5.25
C GLU A 28 -15.11 0.30 -4.23
N ALA A 29 -15.83 0.40 -3.10
CA ALA A 29 -15.49 1.35 -2.06
C ALA A 29 -14.14 1.03 -1.40
N LEU A 30 -13.85 -0.25 -1.18
CA LEU A 30 -12.56 -0.71 -0.68
C LEU A 30 -11.45 -0.51 -1.71
N GLU A 31 -11.72 -0.67 -3.01
CA GLU A 31 -10.77 -0.37 -4.07
C GLU A 31 -10.39 1.11 -4.10
N LYS A 32 -11.38 2.00 -4.03
CA LYS A 32 -11.16 3.46 -3.95
C LYS A 32 -10.34 3.84 -2.73
N LEU A 33 -10.66 3.27 -1.56
CA LEU A 33 -9.89 3.50 -0.35
C LEU A 33 -8.46 2.94 -0.48
N ARG A 34 -8.27 1.75 -1.05
CA ARG A 34 -6.93 1.17 -1.28
C ARG A 34 -6.10 2.06 -2.20
N GLY A 35 -6.68 2.55 -3.30
CA GLY A 35 -6.00 3.44 -4.23
C GLY A 35 -5.61 4.76 -3.56
N LEU A 36 -6.54 5.38 -2.83
CA LEU A 36 -6.27 6.60 -2.06
C LEU A 36 -5.10 6.40 -1.08
N LEU A 37 -5.14 5.35 -0.26
CA LEU A 37 -4.09 5.05 0.72
C LEU A 37 -2.74 4.74 0.06
N THR A 38 -2.74 4.08 -1.09
CA THR A 38 -1.52 3.78 -1.85
C THR A 38 -0.83 5.05 -2.34
N VAL A 39 -1.62 6.02 -2.82
CA VAL A 39 -1.10 7.28 -3.35
C VAL A 39 -0.72 8.23 -2.22
N LYS A 40 -1.58 8.38 -1.21
CA LYS A 40 -1.48 9.44 -0.19
C LYS A 40 -0.58 9.12 0.97
N ALA A 41 -0.28 7.84 1.24
CA ALA A 41 0.66 7.49 2.30
C ALA A 41 2.06 8.09 2.07
N PHE A 42 2.51 8.22 0.82
CA PHE A 42 3.81 8.82 0.52
C PHE A 42 3.90 10.31 0.89
N ASP A 43 2.78 11.03 1.02
CA ASP A 43 2.76 12.42 1.47
C ASP A 43 3.17 12.57 2.94
N TYR A 44 3.17 11.47 3.70
CA TYR A 44 3.55 11.39 5.11
C TYR A 44 4.85 10.62 5.34
N ALA A 45 5.44 10.04 4.29
CA ALA A 45 6.72 9.37 4.35
C ALA A 45 7.89 10.40 4.45
N PRO A 46 9.07 9.99 4.94
CA PRO A 46 10.26 10.85 5.05
C PRO A 46 10.96 11.03 3.69
N ILE A 47 10.20 11.37 2.64
CA ILE A 47 10.72 11.46 1.27
C ILE A 47 10.18 12.69 0.55
N ASN A 48 10.93 13.20 -0.43
CA ASN A 48 10.41 14.12 -1.43
C ASN A 48 9.72 13.34 -2.54
N ARG A 49 8.42 13.10 -2.35
CA ARG A 49 7.59 12.35 -3.30
C ARG A 49 7.63 12.95 -4.70
N ASN A 50 7.51 14.28 -4.83
CA ASN A 50 7.38 14.95 -6.13
C ASN A 50 8.62 14.73 -7.01
N ASP A 51 9.80 14.83 -6.43
CA ASP A 51 11.06 14.62 -7.16
C ASP A 51 11.24 13.15 -7.55
N ILE A 52 10.86 12.21 -6.68
CA ILE A 52 10.88 10.77 -6.99
C ILE A 52 9.88 10.44 -8.11
N ASP A 53 8.67 10.97 -8.04
CA ASP A 53 7.64 10.83 -9.06
C ASP A 53 8.15 11.36 -10.41
N HIS A 54 8.80 12.54 -10.42
CA HIS A 54 9.39 13.13 -11.62
C HIS A 54 10.53 12.27 -12.19
N LEU A 55 11.42 11.78 -11.34
CA LEU A 55 12.52 10.88 -11.74
C LEU A 55 11.98 9.60 -12.38
N ALA A 56 11.01 8.96 -11.72
CA ALA A 56 10.38 7.72 -12.20
C ALA A 56 9.56 7.92 -13.48
N GLN A 57 9.09 9.14 -13.75
CA GLN A 57 8.22 9.44 -14.89
C GLN A 57 8.88 9.11 -16.24
N ARG A 58 10.21 9.25 -16.36
CA ARG A 58 10.95 8.92 -17.58
C ARG A 58 10.82 7.44 -17.95
N GLN A 59 10.92 6.55 -16.97
CA GLN A 59 10.74 5.11 -17.14
C GLN A 59 9.24 4.77 -17.26
N ALA A 60 8.40 5.37 -16.42
CA ALA A 60 6.94 5.17 -16.46
C ALA A 60 6.35 5.48 -17.84
N ASN A 61 6.85 6.50 -18.53
CA ASN A 61 6.39 6.87 -19.86
C ASN A 61 6.62 5.78 -20.91
N LYS A 62 7.56 4.85 -20.70
CA LYS A 62 7.83 3.72 -21.60
C LYS A 62 6.92 2.51 -21.34
N ILE A 63 6.25 2.48 -20.20
CA ILE A 63 5.40 1.37 -19.79
C ILE A 63 3.98 1.57 -20.35
N ARG A 64 3.48 0.59 -21.10
CA ARG A 64 2.11 0.56 -21.63
C ARG A 64 1.39 -0.75 -21.33
N THR A 65 2.14 -1.84 -21.17
CA THR A 65 1.63 -3.17 -20.93
C THR A 65 2.29 -3.81 -19.70
N PRO A 66 1.66 -4.82 -19.08
CA PRO A 66 2.31 -5.61 -18.02
C PRO A 66 3.66 -6.19 -18.44
N GLY A 67 3.82 -6.56 -19.72
CA GLY A 67 5.10 -7.02 -20.27
C GLY A 67 6.19 -5.94 -20.27
N ASP A 68 5.85 -4.69 -20.59
CA ASP A 68 6.80 -3.57 -20.49
C ASP A 68 7.20 -3.34 -19.04
N PHE A 69 6.23 -3.37 -18.12
CA PHE A 69 6.49 -3.24 -16.69
C PHE A 69 7.44 -4.34 -16.20
N ARG A 70 7.20 -5.59 -16.60
CA ARG A 70 8.08 -6.72 -16.30
C ARG A 70 9.51 -6.53 -16.82
N ARG A 71 9.68 -6.00 -18.04
CA ARG A 71 11.01 -5.68 -18.59
C ARG A 71 11.71 -4.58 -17.80
N GLU A 72 10.99 -3.52 -17.45
CA GLU A 72 11.55 -2.42 -16.64
C GLU A 72 11.99 -2.95 -15.26
N ILE A 73 11.13 -3.69 -14.56
CA ILE A 73 11.47 -4.33 -13.27
C ILE A 73 12.68 -5.25 -13.40
N SER A 74 12.79 -6.02 -14.48
CA SER A 74 13.95 -6.91 -14.70
C SER A 74 15.27 -6.15 -14.91
N SER A 75 15.20 -4.90 -15.39
CA SER A 75 16.39 -4.09 -15.72
C SER A 75 16.90 -3.26 -14.55
N LEU A 76 16.04 -2.97 -13.58
CA LEU A 76 16.37 -2.20 -12.40
C LEU A 76 17.34 -2.96 -11.49
N LYS A 77 18.33 -2.22 -10.98
CA LYS A 77 19.29 -2.73 -9.98
C LYS A 77 18.95 -2.11 -8.63
N PRO A 78 18.43 -2.87 -7.65
CA PRO A 78 17.89 -2.31 -6.39
C PRO A 78 18.89 -1.44 -5.63
N ASN A 79 20.14 -1.88 -5.53
CA ASN A 79 21.18 -1.12 -4.83
C ASN A 79 21.56 0.17 -5.56
N ALA A 80 21.52 0.16 -6.90
CA ALA A 80 21.79 1.37 -7.68
C ALA A 80 20.61 2.35 -7.53
N LEU A 81 19.38 1.85 -7.62
CA LEU A 81 18.17 2.64 -7.40
C LEU A 81 18.14 3.28 -6.01
N ARG A 82 18.46 2.53 -4.95
CA ARG A 82 18.56 3.09 -3.58
C ARG A 82 19.58 4.22 -3.47
N ARG A 83 20.72 4.13 -4.17
CA ARG A 83 21.73 5.21 -4.19
C ARG A 83 21.23 6.42 -4.96
N GLU A 84 20.61 6.21 -6.10
CA GLU A 84 20.01 7.26 -6.93
C GLU A 84 18.91 8.02 -6.19
N LEU A 85 18.12 7.31 -5.37
CA LEU A 85 17.02 7.89 -4.61
C LEU A 85 17.43 8.51 -3.27
N ALA A 86 18.64 8.25 -2.77
CA ALA A 86 19.12 8.72 -1.47
C ALA A 86 19.01 10.26 -1.27
N PRO A 87 19.27 11.12 -2.27
CA PRO A 87 19.14 12.57 -2.12
C PRO A 87 17.70 13.05 -1.84
N PHE A 88 16.69 12.23 -2.12
CA PHE A 88 15.27 12.58 -1.92
C PHE A 88 14.72 12.08 -0.58
N VAL A 89 15.57 11.55 0.29
CA VAL A 89 15.18 10.94 1.56
C VAL A 89 15.59 11.84 2.72
N GLN A 90 14.67 12.08 3.63
CA GLN A 90 14.94 12.77 4.89
C GLN A 90 15.41 11.76 5.91
N ALA A 91 16.56 12.03 6.54
CA ALA A 91 17.06 11.20 7.62
C ALA A 91 16.11 11.26 8.82
N ILE A 92 15.86 10.10 9.44
CA ILE A 92 15.11 10.01 10.69
C ILE A 92 16.08 9.70 11.81
N ASP A 93 16.08 10.56 12.82
CA ASP A 93 16.75 10.27 14.08
C ASP A 93 15.96 9.22 14.85
N ASP A 94 16.58 8.06 15.11
CA ASP A 94 16.08 7.09 16.07
C ASP A 94 16.85 7.25 17.39
N PRO A 95 16.28 7.92 18.40
CA PRO A 95 16.96 8.15 19.67
C PRO A 95 17.26 6.85 20.44
N LEU A 96 16.69 5.71 20.03
CA LEU A 96 16.89 4.42 20.66
C LEU A 96 17.85 3.51 19.89
N ASP A 97 18.31 3.91 18.70
CA ASP A 97 19.15 3.10 17.79
C ASP A 97 18.61 1.66 17.58
N LYS A 98 17.27 1.54 17.45
CA LYS A 98 16.55 0.27 17.26
C LYS A 98 16.09 0.06 15.83
N LYS A 99 16.27 1.07 14.98
CA LYS A 99 15.92 1.07 13.57
C LYS A 99 16.64 -0.06 12.84
N LYS A 100 15.86 -0.88 12.14
CA LYS A 100 16.36 -2.02 11.35
C LYS A 100 16.20 -1.80 9.86
N GLY A 101 15.35 -0.86 9.48
CA GLY A 101 15.03 -0.53 8.10
C GLY A 101 15.83 0.64 7.57
N ASP A 102 15.66 0.89 6.29
CA ASP A 102 16.31 1.97 5.56
C ASP A 102 15.23 2.91 5.03
N GLU A 103 15.29 4.21 5.31
CA GLU A 103 14.29 5.17 4.81
C GLU A 103 14.20 5.18 3.29
N ARG A 104 15.30 4.81 2.60
CA ARG A 104 15.33 4.65 1.15
C ARG A 104 14.33 3.62 0.65
N ASP A 105 13.86 2.71 1.51
CA ASP A 105 12.80 1.76 1.15
C ASP A 105 11.47 2.45 0.87
N PHE A 106 11.14 3.56 1.56
CA PHE A 106 9.99 4.38 1.18
C PHE A 106 10.15 4.99 -0.21
N ALA A 107 11.36 5.46 -0.55
CA ALA A 107 11.63 6.03 -1.85
C ALA A 107 11.55 4.98 -2.96
N VAL A 108 12.09 3.78 -2.73
CA VAL A 108 11.96 2.65 -3.67
C VAL A 108 10.49 2.26 -3.85
N SER A 109 9.72 2.14 -2.77
CA SER A 109 8.28 1.87 -2.85
C SER A 109 7.53 2.94 -3.65
N CYS A 110 7.86 4.22 -3.46
CA CYS A 110 7.29 5.33 -4.21
C CYS A 110 7.62 5.22 -5.70
N TYR A 111 8.89 5.00 -6.03
CA TYR A 111 9.35 4.80 -7.41
C TYR A 111 8.61 3.64 -8.11
N LEU A 112 8.51 2.49 -7.44
CA LEU A 112 7.79 1.32 -7.97
C LEU A 112 6.29 1.57 -8.13
N ALA A 113 5.67 2.33 -7.22
CA ALA A 113 4.27 2.74 -7.34
C ALA A 113 4.05 3.60 -8.60
N THR A 114 4.98 4.51 -8.91
CA THR A 114 4.95 5.36 -10.10
C THR A 114 5.08 4.56 -11.40
N LEU A 115 5.87 3.48 -11.42
CA LEU A 115 5.92 2.58 -12.57
C LEU A 115 4.63 1.76 -12.69
N LYS A 116 4.18 1.17 -11.58
CA LYS A 116 3.00 0.31 -11.52
C LYS A 116 1.72 1.01 -11.99
N ARG A 117 1.51 2.28 -11.62
CA ARG A 117 0.28 3.02 -11.98
C ARG A 117 0.03 3.17 -13.49
N ARG A 118 1.05 2.88 -14.33
CA ARG A 118 0.92 2.89 -15.79
C ARG A 118 0.18 1.68 -16.34
N VAL A 119 0.27 0.54 -15.67
CA VAL A 119 -0.38 -0.72 -16.04
C VAL A 119 -1.59 -1.01 -15.16
N PHE A 120 -1.51 -0.65 -13.88
CA PHE A 120 -2.56 -0.82 -12.90
C PHE A 120 -2.84 0.52 -12.21
N PRO A 121 -3.54 1.45 -12.89
CA PRO A 121 -3.87 2.73 -12.29
C PRO A 121 -4.74 2.53 -11.05
N PRO A 122 -4.46 3.24 -9.93
CA PRO A 122 -5.27 3.12 -8.73
C PRO A 122 -6.68 3.63 -8.99
N SER A 123 -7.69 2.90 -8.50
CA SER A 123 -9.04 3.43 -8.39
C SER A 123 -9.05 4.50 -7.31
N LEU A 124 -9.42 5.73 -7.67
CA LEU A 124 -9.46 6.87 -6.75
C LEU A 124 -10.91 7.33 -6.54
N PRO A 125 -11.23 7.88 -5.36
CA PRO A 125 -12.48 8.60 -5.20
C PRO A 125 -12.49 9.86 -6.08
N ASP A 126 -13.69 10.34 -6.41
CA ASP A 126 -13.84 11.59 -7.17
C ASP A 126 -13.19 12.75 -6.42
N HIS A 127 -12.57 13.66 -7.18
CA HIS A 127 -11.93 14.84 -6.60
C HIS A 127 -12.97 15.73 -5.91
N GLY A 128 -12.64 16.15 -4.68
CA GLY A 128 -13.44 17.08 -3.91
C GLY A 128 -12.60 17.70 -2.80
N THR A 129 -12.78 18.99 -2.56
CA THR A 129 -12.19 19.67 -1.42
C THR A 129 -12.91 19.23 -0.15
N ALA A 130 -12.16 18.69 0.83
CA ALA A 130 -12.72 18.33 2.11
C ALA A 130 -13.14 19.60 2.87
N LYS A 131 -14.42 19.67 3.25
CA LYS A 131 -14.94 20.70 4.15
C LYS A 131 -14.69 20.38 5.62
N GLU A 132 -14.38 19.12 5.91
CA GLU A 132 -14.09 18.60 7.25
C GLU A 132 -12.59 18.64 7.54
N LYS A 133 -12.23 18.68 8.83
CA LYS A 133 -10.82 18.56 9.26
C LYS A 133 -10.22 17.25 8.72
N PRO A 134 -8.93 17.20 8.37
CA PRO A 134 -8.35 15.98 7.82
C PRO A 134 -8.45 14.79 8.79
N PHE A 135 -9.03 13.68 8.33
CA PHE A 135 -9.13 12.43 9.06
C PHE A 135 -9.34 11.23 8.15
N LEU A 136 -8.97 10.05 8.65
CA LEU A 136 -9.33 8.77 8.04
C LEU A 136 -10.14 7.94 9.02
N ARG A 137 -11.14 7.21 8.52
CA ARG A 137 -11.92 6.24 9.29
C ARG A 137 -12.33 5.07 8.41
N LEU A 138 -12.15 3.87 8.94
CA LEU A 138 -12.71 2.65 8.39
C LEU A 138 -13.34 1.86 9.53
N THR A 139 -14.65 2.01 9.70
CA THR A 139 -15.42 1.26 10.69
C THR A 139 -16.33 0.30 9.94
N ALA A 140 -16.33 -0.98 10.25
CA ALA A 140 -17.20 -1.97 9.64
C ALA A 140 -17.62 -2.98 10.69
N ASN A 141 -18.81 -3.54 10.51
CA ASN A 141 -19.19 -4.92 10.74
C ASN A 141 -20.28 -5.27 9.72
N LEU A 142 -19.99 -6.13 8.74
CA LEU A 142 -21.02 -6.74 7.88
C LEU A 142 -20.85 -8.26 7.97
N ASN A 143 -21.63 -8.92 8.81
CA ASN A 143 -21.12 -10.02 9.66
C ASN A 143 -20.39 -11.15 8.90
N GLY A 144 -19.17 -11.53 9.29
CA GLY A 144 -18.55 -11.26 10.59
C GLY A 144 -17.63 -10.03 10.70
N TRP A 145 -17.60 -9.13 9.71
CA TRP A 145 -16.41 -8.33 9.42
C TRP A 145 -16.22 -7.06 10.25
N VAL A 146 -15.91 -7.18 11.55
CA VAL A 146 -15.75 -6.02 12.46
C VAL A 146 -14.35 -5.40 12.39
N ILE A 147 -14.22 -4.17 11.92
CA ILE A 147 -12.98 -3.38 12.00
C ILE A 147 -13.31 -1.94 12.36
N VAL A 148 -12.46 -1.24 13.11
CA VAL A 148 -12.52 0.22 13.29
C VAL A 148 -11.09 0.71 13.19
N LYS A 149 -10.74 1.56 12.22
CA LYS A 149 -9.42 2.22 12.16
C LYS A 149 -9.61 3.67 11.83
N LYS A 150 -9.34 4.52 12.80
CA LYS A 150 -9.50 5.97 12.73
C LYS A 150 -8.13 6.62 12.94
N VAL A 151 -7.80 7.60 12.13
CA VAL A 151 -6.57 8.39 12.20
C VAL A 151 -7.01 9.85 12.19
N GLU A 152 -6.80 10.54 13.32
CA GLU A 152 -7.05 11.96 13.44
C GLU A 152 -5.72 12.68 13.14
N PHE A 153 -5.75 13.66 12.25
CA PHE A 153 -4.51 14.29 11.78
C PHE A 153 -4.12 15.46 12.67
N GLU A 154 -5.11 16.09 13.30
CA GLU A 154 -4.89 17.17 14.26
C GLU A 154 -4.13 16.64 15.48
N GLY A 155 -2.91 17.16 15.70
CA GLY A 155 -2.04 16.75 16.80
C GLY A 155 -1.25 15.46 16.58
N ALA A 156 -1.50 14.70 15.50
CA ALA A 156 -0.74 13.50 15.18
C ALA A 156 0.58 13.82 14.46
N LYS A 157 1.62 13.04 14.77
CA LYS A 157 2.89 13.11 14.05
C LYS A 157 2.77 12.48 12.66
N ARG A 158 3.62 12.90 11.73
CA ARG A 158 3.60 12.41 10.33
C ARG A 158 3.73 10.88 10.27
N GLU A 159 4.62 10.32 11.08
CA GLU A 159 4.87 8.89 11.15
C GLU A 159 3.69 8.10 11.73
N GLU A 160 2.89 8.71 12.62
CA GLU A 160 1.67 8.11 13.17
C GLU A 160 0.57 8.05 12.11
N ILE A 161 0.42 9.12 11.32
CA ILE A 161 -0.50 9.16 10.18
C ILE A 161 -0.10 8.11 9.14
N LEU A 162 1.20 8.04 8.80
CA LEU A 162 1.77 7.06 7.89
C LEU A 162 1.48 5.62 8.35
N ALA A 163 1.72 5.33 9.63
CA ALA A 163 1.43 4.05 10.25
C ALA A 163 -0.06 3.69 10.17
N GLY A 164 -0.93 4.65 10.47
CA GLY A 164 -2.38 4.51 10.37
C GLY A 164 -2.84 4.18 8.95
N MET A 165 -2.30 4.88 7.95
CA MET A 165 -2.57 4.63 6.53
C MET A 165 -2.09 3.24 6.08
N ALA A 166 -0.85 2.85 6.42
CA ALA A 166 -0.29 1.54 6.08
C ALA A 166 -1.12 0.41 6.71
N SER A 167 -1.48 0.56 7.99
CA SER A 167 -2.34 -0.37 8.71
C SER A 167 -3.73 -0.47 8.07
N MET A 168 -4.33 0.68 7.69
CA MET A 168 -5.61 0.73 7.00
C MET A 168 -5.55 -0.05 5.69
N ARG A 169 -4.56 0.26 4.85
CA ARG A 169 -4.32 -0.33 3.53
C ARG A 169 -4.18 -1.85 3.61
N ALA A 170 -3.39 -2.37 4.54
CA ALA A 170 -3.16 -3.81 4.66
C ALA A 170 -4.44 -4.59 4.98
N ALA A 171 -5.37 -4.05 5.79
CA ALA A 171 -6.64 -4.76 6.02
C ALA A 171 -7.60 -4.64 4.84
N VAL A 172 -7.58 -3.51 4.12
CA VAL A 172 -8.34 -3.33 2.88
C VAL A 172 -7.86 -4.35 1.84
N GLN A 173 -6.55 -4.47 1.63
CA GLN A 173 -5.94 -5.45 0.72
C GLN A 173 -6.40 -6.88 1.03
N ARG A 174 -6.28 -7.31 2.30
CA ARG A 174 -6.74 -8.67 2.68
C ARG A 174 -8.22 -8.88 2.43
N LYS A 175 -9.07 -7.89 2.70
CA LYS A 175 -10.51 -8.01 2.44
C LYS A 175 -10.80 -8.09 0.95
N LEU A 176 -10.10 -7.32 0.11
CA LEU A 176 -10.23 -7.38 -1.34
C LEU A 176 -9.79 -8.74 -1.90
N LEU A 177 -8.67 -9.30 -1.41
CA LEU A 177 -8.23 -10.66 -1.79
C LEU A 177 -9.29 -11.72 -1.45
N GLN A 178 -9.93 -11.62 -0.29
CA GLN A 178 -11.03 -12.50 0.11
C GLN A 178 -12.28 -12.34 -0.76
N ILE A 179 -12.72 -11.10 -1.01
CA ILE A 179 -13.88 -10.80 -1.86
C ILE A 179 -13.66 -11.36 -3.28
N ASN A 180 -12.44 -11.24 -3.78
CA ASN A 180 -12.07 -11.70 -5.12
C ASN A 180 -11.73 -13.19 -5.20
N GLY A 181 -11.78 -13.92 -4.07
CA GLY A 181 -11.51 -15.35 -4.01
C GLY A 181 -10.07 -15.75 -4.34
N ILE A 182 -9.10 -14.85 -4.11
CA ILE A 182 -7.68 -15.01 -4.48
C ILE A 182 -6.73 -14.94 -3.28
N ALA A 183 -7.25 -15.14 -2.06
CA ALA A 183 -6.46 -15.06 -0.85
C ALA A 183 -5.43 -16.20 -0.74
N ALA A 184 -5.80 -17.41 -1.18
CA ALA A 184 -4.91 -18.56 -1.15
C ALA A 184 -3.73 -18.40 -2.14
N GLU A 185 -4.00 -17.82 -3.31
CA GLU A 185 -3.01 -17.52 -4.34
C GLU A 185 -2.03 -16.45 -3.85
N ALA A 186 -2.51 -15.43 -3.14
CA ALA A 186 -1.65 -14.44 -2.49
C ALA A 186 -0.74 -15.08 -1.42
N ASP A 187 -1.29 -15.98 -0.59
CA ASP A 187 -0.53 -16.69 0.44
C ASP A 187 0.48 -17.67 -0.18
N ALA A 188 0.18 -18.26 -1.35
CA ALA A 188 1.04 -19.19 -2.05
C ALA A 188 2.39 -18.57 -2.45
N PHE A 189 2.47 -17.25 -2.69
CA PHE A 189 3.74 -16.57 -2.95
C PHE A 189 4.77 -16.76 -1.83
N GLN A 190 4.34 -16.88 -0.57
CA GLN A 190 5.26 -17.15 0.55
C GLN A 190 5.90 -18.53 0.43
N SER A 191 5.15 -19.51 -0.07
CA SER A 191 5.64 -20.88 -0.29
C SER A 191 6.42 -21.04 -1.60
N GLN A 192 6.07 -20.25 -2.62
CA GLN A 192 6.70 -20.28 -3.93
C GLN A 192 8.13 -19.74 -3.88
N PHE A 193 8.38 -18.69 -3.08
CA PHE A 193 9.69 -18.05 -2.98
C PHE A 193 10.36 -18.37 -1.65
N LYS A 194 11.34 -19.28 -1.66
CA LYS A 194 12.11 -19.69 -0.46
C LYS A 194 12.77 -18.52 0.28
N ARG A 195 13.08 -17.42 -0.42
CA ARG A 195 13.68 -16.20 0.14
C ARG A 195 13.13 -14.97 -0.60
N ALA A 196 12.73 -13.96 0.16
CA ALA A 196 12.37 -12.65 -0.38
C ALA A 196 13.55 -12.06 -1.18
N SER A 197 13.30 -11.71 -2.44
CA SER A 197 14.32 -11.20 -3.34
C SER A 197 13.71 -10.38 -4.46
N TYR A 198 14.43 -9.34 -4.88
CA TYR A 198 14.05 -8.55 -6.05
C TYR A 198 14.01 -9.39 -7.33
N ALA A 199 14.88 -10.41 -7.43
CA ALA A 199 14.94 -11.31 -8.58
C ALA A 199 13.64 -12.11 -8.80
N ASN A 200 12.78 -12.20 -7.78
CA ASN A 200 11.49 -12.89 -7.88
C ASN A 200 10.38 -12.00 -8.47
N LEU A 201 10.55 -10.67 -8.49
CA LEU A 201 9.48 -9.76 -8.94
C LEU A 201 9.05 -10.00 -10.41
N PRO A 202 9.96 -10.26 -11.37
CA PRO A 202 9.54 -10.63 -12.72
C PRO A 202 8.70 -11.91 -12.76
N LEU A 203 9.04 -12.90 -11.92
CA LEU A 203 8.29 -14.16 -11.82
C LEU A 203 6.88 -13.95 -11.25
N VAL A 204 6.73 -13.02 -10.29
CA VAL A 204 5.41 -12.60 -9.81
C VAL A 204 4.59 -12.04 -10.98
N ILE A 205 5.16 -11.14 -11.79
CA ILE A 205 4.46 -10.53 -12.92
C ILE A 205 4.08 -11.57 -13.98
N ASP A 206 4.98 -12.50 -14.28
CA ASP A 206 4.75 -13.57 -15.26
C ASP A 206 3.65 -14.55 -14.80
N SER A 207 3.36 -14.61 -13.49
CA SER A 207 2.34 -15.49 -12.90
C SER A 207 0.95 -14.88 -12.77
N LEU A 208 0.77 -13.60 -13.12
CA LEU A 208 -0.49 -12.90 -12.90
C LEU A 208 -1.61 -13.41 -13.83
N PRO A 209 -2.86 -13.47 -13.35
CA PRO A 209 -4.01 -13.77 -14.19
C PRO A 209 -4.26 -12.66 -15.22
N SER A 210 -5.04 -12.97 -16.26
CA SER A 210 -5.46 -11.98 -17.27
C SER A 210 -6.45 -10.96 -16.73
N ASP A 211 -7.20 -11.31 -15.68
CA ASP A 211 -8.10 -10.39 -14.99
C ASP A 211 -7.29 -9.27 -14.32
N ALA A 212 -7.42 -8.04 -14.82
CA ALA A 212 -6.61 -6.90 -14.41
C ALA A 212 -6.75 -6.56 -12.92
N LYS A 213 -7.94 -6.78 -12.34
CA LYS A 213 -8.20 -6.48 -10.93
C LYS A 213 -7.50 -7.50 -10.03
N LYS A 214 -7.67 -8.79 -10.32
CA LYS A 214 -7.00 -9.87 -9.60
C LYS A 214 -5.48 -9.78 -9.77
N ALA A 215 -5.00 -9.47 -10.97
CA ALA A 215 -3.60 -9.24 -11.27
C ALA A 215 -3.00 -8.13 -10.41
N ASP A 216 -3.70 -7.00 -10.28
CA ASP A 216 -3.24 -5.87 -9.47
C ASP A 216 -3.14 -6.22 -7.97
N LEU A 217 -4.14 -6.94 -7.44
CA LEU A 217 -4.14 -7.38 -6.04
C LEU A 217 -3.03 -8.42 -5.76
N LEU A 218 -2.82 -9.37 -6.67
CA LEU A 218 -1.77 -10.38 -6.54
C LEU A 218 -0.38 -9.79 -6.72
N LEU A 219 -0.22 -8.80 -7.61
CA LEU A 219 1.05 -8.10 -7.78
C LEU A 219 1.45 -7.39 -6.48
N ASP A 220 0.52 -6.66 -5.85
CA ASP A 220 0.78 -6.02 -4.55
C ASP A 220 1.24 -7.05 -3.50
N ALA A 221 0.56 -8.19 -3.41
CA ALA A 221 0.91 -9.26 -2.46
C ALA A 221 2.28 -9.87 -2.75
N GLY A 222 2.55 -10.25 -4.01
CA GLY A 222 3.82 -10.85 -4.40
C GLY A 222 5.01 -9.90 -4.25
N PHE A 223 4.82 -8.60 -4.52
CA PHE A 223 5.86 -7.60 -4.30
C PHE A 223 6.11 -7.36 -2.81
N GLU A 224 5.06 -7.30 -1.98
CA GLU A 224 5.19 -7.13 -0.52
C GLU A 224 5.93 -8.32 0.11
N ILE A 225 5.58 -9.55 -0.25
CA ILE A 225 6.24 -10.77 0.24
C ILE A 225 7.73 -10.80 -0.12
N ASN A 226 8.11 -10.18 -1.24
CA ASN A 226 9.49 -10.07 -1.68
C ASN A 226 10.23 -8.83 -1.14
N GLY A 227 9.58 -8.00 -0.32
CA GLY A 227 10.19 -6.83 0.32
C GLY A 227 10.24 -5.57 -0.54
N PHE A 228 9.48 -5.51 -1.63
CA PHE A 228 9.48 -4.39 -2.59
C PHE A 228 8.07 -3.89 -2.90
N ALA A 229 7.23 -3.79 -1.86
CA ALA A 229 5.85 -3.31 -1.97
C ALA A 229 5.79 -1.96 -2.73
N PRO A 230 5.00 -1.82 -3.81
CA PRO A 230 4.79 -0.56 -4.53
C PRO A 230 3.78 0.34 -3.79
N PHE A 231 3.92 0.41 -2.48
CA PHE A 231 3.09 1.13 -1.53
C PHE A 231 3.80 1.18 -0.18
N VAL A 232 3.34 2.05 0.71
CA VAL A 232 3.84 2.08 2.09
C VAL A 232 3.35 0.85 2.86
N SER A 233 4.25 -0.10 3.13
CA SER A 233 3.94 -1.33 3.87
C SER A 233 4.07 -1.15 5.38
N ILE A 234 3.34 -1.96 6.16
CA ILE A 234 3.51 -1.99 7.62
C ILE A 234 4.92 -2.44 8.01
N GLN A 235 5.52 -3.32 7.21
CA GLN A 235 6.88 -3.81 7.45
C GLN A 235 7.87 -2.65 7.39
N THR A 236 7.85 -1.88 6.29
CA THR A 236 8.74 -0.72 6.11
C THR A 236 8.55 0.29 7.25
N VAL A 237 7.31 0.60 7.63
CA VAL A 237 7.05 1.53 8.74
C VAL A 237 7.58 0.99 10.08
N ASN A 238 7.39 -0.29 10.39
CA ASN A 238 7.90 -0.88 11.64
C ASN A 238 9.43 -0.97 11.69
N GLU A 239 10.07 -1.17 10.54
CA GLU A 239 11.53 -1.27 10.46
C GLU A 239 12.19 0.10 10.58
N VAL A 240 11.57 1.15 10.02
CA VAL A 240 12.07 2.53 10.08
C VAL A 240 11.64 3.27 11.35
N TYR A 241 10.42 3.03 11.84
CA TYR A 241 9.84 3.65 13.04
C TYR A 241 9.48 2.60 14.11
N PRO A 242 10.47 1.89 14.68
CA PRO A 242 10.21 0.80 15.64
C PRO A 242 9.46 1.27 16.91
N ALA A 243 9.57 2.55 17.26
CA ALA A 243 8.89 3.15 18.40
C ALA A 243 7.36 3.15 18.28
N LEU A 244 6.81 3.15 17.06
CA LEU A 244 5.35 3.16 16.82
C LEU A 244 4.68 1.83 17.18
N LYS A 245 5.44 0.74 17.32
CA LYS A 245 4.96 -0.60 17.71
C LYS A 245 3.68 -1.03 16.98
N ILE A 246 3.62 -0.84 15.66
CA ILE A 246 2.40 -1.12 14.90
C ILE A 246 2.11 -2.62 15.01
N PRO A 247 0.93 -3.01 15.54
CA PRO A 247 0.60 -4.42 15.70
C PRO A 247 0.69 -5.14 14.36
N LYS A 248 1.54 -6.18 14.29
CA LYS A 248 1.50 -7.10 13.16
C LYS A 248 0.11 -7.75 13.15
N LEU A 249 -0.47 -7.84 11.96
CA LEU A 249 -1.80 -8.42 11.77
C LEU A 249 -1.70 -9.92 12.03
N LYS A 250 -1.90 -10.34 13.30
CA LYS A 250 -1.96 -11.76 13.67
C LYS A 250 -3.24 -12.34 13.08
N GLY A 251 -3.10 -13.12 12.01
CA GLY A 251 -4.14 -14.07 11.62
C GLY A 251 -4.31 -15.06 12.76
N ARG A 252 -5.52 -15.16 13.32
CA ARG A 252 -5.88 -16.27 14.20
C ARG A 252 -5.91 -17.50 13.28
N MET A 253 -4.81 -18.25 13.21
CA MET A 253 -4.90 -19.63 12.72
C MET A 253 -5.88 -20.34 13.66
N LYS A 254 -7.02 -20.80 13.13
CA LYS A 254 -7.80 -21.79 13.85
C LYS A 254 -6.84 -22.96 14.08
N LYS A 255 -6.60 -23.33 15.33
CA LYS A 255 -6.01 -24.64 15.63
C LYS A 255 -6.99 -25.66 15.06
N SER A 256 -6.60 -26.31 13.96
CA SER A 256 -7.16 -27.60 13.58
C SER A 256 -6.90 -28.60 14.69
#